data_AF-A0A0Q8F223-F1
#
_entry.id   AF-A0A0Q8F223-F1
#
_cell.length_a   1.000
_cell.length_b   1.000
_cell.length_c   1.000
_cell.angle_alpha   90.00
_cell.angle_beta   90.00
_cell.angle_gamma   90.00
#
_symmetry.space_group_name_H-M   'P 1'
#
loop_
_entity.id
_entity.type
_entity.pdbx_description
1 polymer ?
#
loop_
_entity_poly.entity_id
_entity_poly.type
_entity_poly.pdbx_seq_one_letter_code
_entity_poly.pdbx_strand_id
1 'polypeptide(L)'
;MTTENLPADGTPDPPVTFINVFEISADELDAFVEKWEQRARLMREKPGFIDSRMHRARSSDSRFQLVNVSHWESQEAWEAATADPDFASRTRAAREQTVQPVTPNPAVYDVVVEITAP
;
A
#
# COMPACT_ATOMS: atom_id res chain seq x y z
N MET A 1 7.57 -37.25 4.32
CA MET A 1 8.55 -36.20 4.63
C MET A 1 8.67 -35.34 3.40
N THR A 2 7.95 -34.23 3.38
CA THR A 2 7.96 -33.27 2.28
C THR A 2 9.12 -32.33 2.55
N THR A 3 10.10 -32.29 1.66
CA THR A 3 11.30 -31.46 1.78
C THR A 3 10.87 -29.99 1.80
N GLU A 4 11.08 -29.33 2.93
CA GLU A 4 10.99 -27.88 3.04
C GLU A 4 12.11 -27.27 2.19
N ASN A 5 11.71 -26.46 1.21
CA ASN A 5 12.62 -25.66 0.41
C ASN A 5 13.08 -24.49 1.31
N LEU A 6 14.23 -24.63 1.97
CA LEU A 6 14.91 -23.47 2.56
C LEU A 6 15.34 -22.54 1.42
N PRO A 7 15.08 -21.22 1.49
CA PRO A 7 15.64 -20.30 0.52
C PRO A 7 17.16 -20.35 0.61
N ALA A 8 17.79 -20.58 -0.54
CA ALA A 8 19.21 -20.63 -0.71
C ALA A 8 19.78 -19.21 -0.76
N ASP A 9 20.91 -19.02 -0.05
CA ASP A 9 21.74 -17.82 0.04
C ASP A 9 21.13 -16.59 0.71
N GLY A 10 21.90 -15.95 1.58
CA GLY A 10 21.57 -14.69 2.28
C GLY A 10 21.44 -13.47 1.37
N THR A 11 20.87 -13.66 0.18
CA THR A 11 20.41 -12.62 -0.72
C THR A 11 19.09 -12.11 -0.13
N PRO A 12 18.99 -10.83 0.24
CA PRO A 12 17.71 -10.28 0.68
C PRO A 12 16.67 -10.44 -0.42
N ASP A 13 15.43 -10.76 -0.03
CA ASP A 13 14.29 -10.81 -0.94
C ASP A 13 14.20 -9.52 -1.77
N PRO A 14 13.82 -9.61 -3.06
CA PRO A 14 13.72 -8.43 -3.90
C PRO A 14 12.66 -7.46 -3.36
N PRO A 15 12.83 -6.14 -3.60
CA PRO A 15 11.83 -5.16 -3.24
C PRO A 15 10.47 -5.47 -3.87
N VAL A 16 9.41 -5.24 -3.10
CA VAL A 16 8.03 -5.46 -3.54
C VAL A 16 7.26 -4.16 -3.65
N THR A 17 6.24 -4.16 -4.51
CA THR A 17 5.33 -3.02 -4.68
C THR A 17 3.98 -3.36 -4.09
N PHE A 18 3.60 -2.70 -2.99
CA PHE A 18 2.23 -2.74 -2.49
C PHE A 18 1.38 -1.71 -3.25
N ILE A 19 0.26 -2.16 -3.80
CA ILE A 19 -0.71 -1.30 -4.49
C ILE A 19 -2.06 -1.47 -3.80
N ASN A 20 -2.71 -0.35 -3.50
CA ASN A 20 -4.07 -0.33 -3.01
C ASN A 20 -4.91 0.65 -3.82
N VAL A 21 -5.91 0.10 -4.49
CA VAL A 21 -6.83 0.85 -5.35
C VAL A 21 -8.13 1.08 -4.58
N PHE A 22 -8.58 2.33 -4.52
CA PHE A 22 -9.77 2.68 -3.75
C PHE A 22 -10.97 2.96 -4.67
N GLU A 23 -12.09 2.30 -4.39
CA GLU A 23 -13.40 2.76 -4.85
C GLU A 23 -13.96 3.68 -3.76
N ILE A 24 -14.15 4.95 -4.12
CA ILE A 24 -14.51 6.04 -3.21
C ILE A 24 -15.35 7.06 -3.98
N SER A 25 -16.36 7.60 -3.31
CA SER A 25 -17.22 8.65 -3.88
C SER A 25 -16.47 9.98 -4.00
N ALA A 26 -16.85 10.80 -4.98
CA ALA A 26 -16.13 12.04 -5.31
C ALA A 26 -16.09 13.05 -4.15
N ASP A 27 -17.13 13.06 -3.31
CA ASP A 27 -17.27 13.91 -2.12
C ASP A 27 -16.34 13.53 -0.96
N GLU A 28 -15.83 12.28 -0.93
CA GLU A 28 -14.95 11.81 0.15
C GLU A 28 -13.45 11.88 -0.22
N LEU A 29 -13.11 12.21 -1.47
CA LEU A 29 -11.74 12.13 -2.01
C LEU A 29 -10.72 12.95 -1.21
N ASP A 30 -11.00 14.24 -0.99
CA ASP A 30 -10.04 15.14 -0.34
C ASP A 30 -9.86 14.79 1.14
N ALA A 31 -10.95 14.55 1.86
CA ALA A 31 -10.92 14.12 3.26
C ALA A 31 -10.18 12.79 3.42
N PHE A 32 -10.33 11.86 2.48
CA PHE A 32 -9.60 10.61 2.49
C PHE A 32 -8.10 10.81 2.30
N VAL A 33 -7.67 11.68 1.38
CA VAL A 33 -6.25 11.97 1.13
C VAL A 33 -5.58 12.60 2.35
N GLU A 34 -6.22 13.56 3.01
CA GLU A 34 -5.67 14.18 4.23
C GLU A 34 -5.45 13.16 5.35
N LYS A 35 -6.45 12.30 5.60
CA LYS A 35 -6.34 11.21 6.60
C LYS A 35 -5.31 10.17 6.18
N TRP A 36 -5.19 9.90 4.87
CA TRP A 36 -4.19 8.98 4.35
C TRP A 36 -2.77 9.49 4.59
N GLU A 37 -2.51 10.77 4.34
CA GLU A 37 -1.18 11.35 4.55
C GLU A 37 -0.70 11.21 6.00
N GLN A 38 -1.59 11.46 6.96
CA GLN A 38 -1.30 11.28 8.39
C GLN A 38 -0.89 9.84 8.72
N ARG A 39 -1.55 8.85 8.10
CA ARG A 39 -1.21 7.43 8.25
C ARG A 39 0.11 7.08 7.57
N ALA A 40 0.36 7.64 6.39
CA ALA A 40 1.60 7.41 5.64
C ALA A 40 2.84 7.89 6.42
N ARG A 41 2.71 9.00 7.16
CA ARG A 41 3.78 9.52 8.04
C ARG A 41 4.18 8.56 9.16
N LEU A 42 3.24 7.76 9.68
CA LEU A 42 3.52 6.73 10.67
C LEU A 42 4.15 5.49 10.03
N MET A 43 3.69 5.14 8.83
CA MET A 43 4.22 3.99 8.08
C MET A 43 5.69 4.20 7.68
N ARG A 44 6.07 5.46 7.40
CA ARG A 44 7.45 5.86 7.10
C ARG A 44 8.48 5.38 8.12
N GLU A 45 8.10 5.21 9.38
CA GLU A 45 9.01 4.83 10.46
C GLU A 45 9.22 3.31 10.56
N LYS A 46 8.49 2.51 9.76
CA LYS A 46 8.59 1.06 9.79
C LYS A 46 9.85 0.57 9.06
N PRO A 47 10.56 -0.44 9.61
CA PRO A 47 11.68 -1.08 8.92
C PRO A 47 11.28 -1.57 7.54
N GLY A 48 12.16 -1.39 6.56
CA GLY A 48 11.94 -1.80 5.18
C GLY A 48 10.96 -0.94 4.36
N PHE A 49 10.40 0.14 4.93
CA PHE A 49 9.65 1.12 4.15
C PHE A 49 10.58 1.92 3.24
N ILE A 50 10.29 1.99 1.94
CA ILE A 50 11.08 2.79 0.99
C ILE A 50 10.33 4.10 0.69
N ASP A 51 9.15 4.01 0.09
CA ASP A 51 8.30 5.17 -0.19
C ASP A 51 6.82 4.81 -0.28
N SER A 52 5.97 5.84 -0.28
CA SER A 52 4.55 5.69 -0.58
C SER A 52 4.03 6.91 -1.31
N ARG A 53 3.29 6.69 -2.39
CA ARG A 53 2.71 7.72 -3.24
C ARG A 53 1.21 7.48 -3.37
N MET A 54 0.42 8.50 -3.07
CA MET A 54 -1.01 8.53 -3.38
C MET A 54 -1.21 9.25 -4.71
N HIS A 55 -1.73 8.54 -5.70
CA HIS A 55 -2.05 9.08 -7.02
C HIS A 55 -3.53 9.39 -7.09
N ARG A 56 -3.85 10.54 -7.70
CA ARG A 56 -5.22 10.90 -8.05
C ARG A 56 -5.39 10.80 -9.57
N ALA A 57 -6.49 10.21 -10.02
CA ALA A 57 -6.84 10.21 -11.42
C ALA A 57 -6.99 11.66 -11.94
N ARG A 58 -6.53 11.92 -13.16
CA ARG A 58 -6.71 13.23 -13.80
C ARG A 58 -8.15 13.45 -14.29
N SER A 59 -8.83 12.37 -14.67
CA SER A 59 -10.22 12.38 -15.11
C SER A 59 -11.15 11.95 -13.98
N SER A 60 -12.22 12.70 -13.78
CA SER A 60 -13.33 12.34 -12.88
C SER A 60 -14.07 11.08 -13.31
N ASP A 61 -13.95 10.67 -14.57
CA ASP A 61 -14.65 9.50 -15.12
C ASP A 61 -13.89 8.20 -14.90
N SER A 62 -12.66 8.26 -14.38
CA SER A 62 -11.90 7.07 -14.00
C SER A 62 -12.65 6.31 -12.91
N ARG A 63 -12.82 4.99 -13.08
CA ARG A 63 -13.41 4.11 -12.07
C ARG A 63 -12.68 4.22 -10.73
N PHE A 64 -11.36 4.29 -10.78
CA PHE A 64 -10.52 4.40 -9.59
C PHE A 64 -9.94 5.80 -9.53
N GLN A 65 -10.41 6.58 -8.56
CA GLN A 65 -10.01 7.96 -8.39
C GLN A 65 -8.71 8.09 -7.58
N LEU A 66 -8.42 7.14 -6.68
CA LEU A 66 -7.22 7.13 -5.85
C LEU A 66 -6.50 5.78 -5.94
N VAL A 67 -5.18 5.83 -6.10
CA VAL A 67 -4.30 4.66 -6.13
C VAL A 67 -3.09 4.92 -5.24
N ASN A 68 -2.94 4.13 -4.19
CA ASN A 68 -1.72 4.10 -3.42
C ASN A 68 -0.73 3.11 -4.03
N VAL A 69 0.51 3.54 -4.21
CA VAL A 69 1.64 2.70 -4.60
C VAL A 69 2.74 2.93 -3.56
N SER A 70 3.20 1.88 -2.90
CA SER A 70 4.31 1.95 -1.94
C SER A 70 5.31 0.85 -2.17
N HIS A 71 6.58 1.17 -2.01
CA HIS A 71 7.69 0.25 -2.21
C HIS A 71 8.27 -0.17 -0.86
N TRP A 72 8.60 -1.44 -0.75
CA TRP A 72 9.15 -2.06 0.45
C TRP A 72 10.38 -2.89 0.09
N GLU A 73 11.34 -2.96 1.00
CA GLU A 73 12.59 -3.72 0.81
C GLU A 73 12.33 -5.21 0.60
N SER A 74 11.27 -5.77 1.19
CA SER A 74 10.85 -7.17 0.99
C SER A 74 9.36 -7.37 1.34
N GLN A 75 8.80 -8.51 0.94
CA GLN A 75 7.46 -8.92 1.36
C GLN A 75 7.35 -9.05 2.89
N GLU A 76 8.36 -9.63 3.53
CA GLU A 76 8.41 -9.84 4.98
C GLU A 76 8.37 -8.51 5.75
N ALA A 77 9.08 -7.49 5.27
CA ALA A 77 9.06 -6.16 5.85
C ALA A 77 7.65 -5.53 5.78
N TRP A 78 6.97 -5.67 4.64
CA TRP A 78 5.58 -5.22 4.47
C TRP A 78 4.61 -5.99 5.38
N GLU A 79 4.74 -7.31 5.48
CA GLU A 79 3.90 -8.14 6.36
C GLU A 79 4.10 -7.74 7.84
N ALA A 80 5.34 -7.57 8.28
CA ALA A 80 5.65 -7.13 9.64
C ALA A 80 5.09 -5.74 9.94
N ALA A 81 5.20 -4.80 8.99
CA ALA A 81 4.66 -3.45 9.15
C ALA A 81 3.12 -3.41 9.21
N THR A 82 2.45 -4.28 8.46
CA THR A 82 0.99 -4.32 8.40
C THR A 82 0.34 -5.16 9.49
N ALA A 83 1.07 -6.14 10.04
CA ALA A 83 0.67 -6.89 11.23
C ALA A 83 0.72 -6.06 12.52
N ASP A 84 1.32 -4.87 12.48
CA ASP A 84 1.36 -3.97 13.63
C ASP A 84 -0.07 -3.58 14.09
N PRO A 85 -0.45 -3.87 15.36
CA PRO A 85 -1.78 -3.57 15.90
C PRO A 85 -2.17 -2.09 15.79
N ASP A 86 -1.21 -1.17 15.91
CA ASP A 86 -1.45 0.26 15.77
C ASP A 86 -1.84 0.60 14.33
N PHE A 87 -1.24 -0.06 13.34
CA PHE A 87 -1.57 0.14 11.94
C PHE A 87 -2.95 -0.44 11.60
N ALA A 88 -3.24 -1.65 12.09
CA ALA A 88 -4.55 -2.28 11.90
C ALA A 88 -5.68 -1.44 12.51
N SER A 89 -5.50 -0.97 13.75
CA SER A 89 -6.46 -0.11 14.45
C SER A 89 -6.71 1.20 13.70
N ARG A 90 -5.65 1.89 13.27
CA ARG A 90 -5.77 3.15 12.52
C ARG A 90 -6.41 2.96 11.14
N THR A 91 -6.12 1.85 10.47
CA THR A 91 -6.75 1.52 9.17
C THR A 91 -8.24 1.25 9.34
N ARG A 92 -8.64 0.53 10.40
CA ARG A 92 -10.04 0.30 10.73
C ARG A 92 -10.76 1.61 11.07
N ALA A 93 -10.20 2.42 11.97
CA ALA A 93 -10.78 3.70 12.35
C ALA A 93 -10.98 4.64 11.14
N ALA A 94 -10.05 4.63 10.19
CA ALA A 94 -10.18 5.42 8.96
C ALA A 94 -11.36 4.98 8.08
N ARG A 95 -11.70 3.69 8.05
CA ARG A 95 -12.88 3.17 7.33
C ARG A 95 -14.20 3.49 8.04
N GLU A 96 -14.16 3.58 9.37
CA GLU A 96 -15.35 3.89 10.19
C GLU A 96 -15.68 5.40 10.22
N GLN A 97 -14.76 6.26 9.77
CA GLN A 97 -14.89 7.72 9.78
C GLN A 97 -15.29 8.34 8.43
N THR A 98 -15.59 7.53 7.41
CA THR A 98 -16.06 8.03 6.12
C THR A 98 -17.59 8.05 6.11
N VAL A 99 -18.18 9.07 5.49
CA VAL A 99 -19.65 9.19 5.41
C VAL A 99 -20.21 8.11 4.47
N GLN A 100 -19.44 7.78 3.43
CA GLN A 100 -19.73 6.71 2.48
C GLN A 100 -18.72 5.56 2.62
N PRO A 101 -19.10 4.33 2.26
CA PRO A 101 -18.17 3.20 2.29
C PRO A 101 -17.03 3.40 1.28
N VAL A 102 -15.79 3.27 1.77
CA VAL A 102 -14.59 3.18 0.94
C VAL A 102 -14.21 1.71 0.79
N THR A 103 -14.07 1.24 -0.44
CA THR A 103 -13.66 -0.15 -0.73
C THR A 103 -12.19 -0.17 -1.17
N PRO A 104 -11.27 -0.61 -0.29
CA PRO A 104 -9.88 -0.81 -0.66
C PRO A 104 -9.67 -2.16 -1.35
N ASN A 105 -8.77 -2.18 -2.33
CA ASN A 105 -8.36 -3.38 -3.07
C ASN A 105 -6.82 -3.52 -2.99
N PRO A 106 -6.28 -3.98 -1.84
CA PRO A 106 -4.85 -4.09 -1.61
C PRO A 106 -4.27 -5.41 -2.14
N ALA A 107 -3.06 -5.34 -2.71
CA ALA A 107 -2.23 -6.50 -3.00
C ALA A 107 -0.73 -6.11 -3.09
N VAL A 108 0.13 -7.11 -3.03
CA VAL A 108 1.59 -6.99 -3.25
C VAL A 108 1.91 -7.51 -4.65
N TYR A 109 2.79 -6.82 -5.35
CA TYR A 109 3.13 -7.04 -6.75
C TYR A 109 4.64 -7.02 -6.97
N ASP A 110 5.08 -7.87 -7.90
CA ASP A 110 6.42 -7.81 -8.49
C ASP A 110 6.43 -6.89 -9.71
N VAL A 111 7.57 -6.25 -9.96
CA VAL A 111 7.82 -5.56 -11.23
C VAL A 111 8.22 -6.61 -12.26
N VAL A 112 7.30 -6.97 -13.15
CA VAL A 112 7.54 -8.00 -14.19
C VAL A 112 8.17 -7.45 -15.47
N VAL A 113 8.04 -6.14 -15.72
CA VAL A 113 8.63 -5.43 -16.87
C VAL A 113 8.95 -4.00 -16.44
N GLU A 114 10.18 -3.55 -16.69
CA GLU A 114 10.61 -2.16 -16.52
C GLU A 114 11.26 -1.65 -17.81
N ILE A 115 10.88 -0.46 -18.25
CA ILE A 115 11.46 0.22 -19.40
C ILE A 115 11.76 1.66 -18.96
N THR A 116 13.01 2.06 -19.07
CA THR A 116 13.47 3.41 -18.74
C THR A 116 13.66 4.24 -20.02
N ALA A 117 13.66 5.58 -19.87
CA ALA A 117 14.05 6.46 -20.96
C ALA A 117 15.51 6.15 -21.39
N PRO A 118 15.86 6.31 -22.68
CA PRO A 118 17.21 6.07 -23.17
C PRO A 118 18.26 6.98 -22.54
#